data_AF-A0A966N621-F1
#
_entry.id   AF-A0A966N621-F1
#
_cell.length_a   1.000
_cell.length_b   1.000
_cell.length_c   1.000
_cell.angle_alpha   90.00
_cell.angle_beta   90.00
_cell.angle_gamma   90.00
#
_symmetry.space_group_name_H-M   'P 1'
#
loop_
_entity.id
_entity.type
_entity.pdbx_description
1 polymer ?
#
loop_
_entity_poly.entity_id
_entity_poly.type
_entity_poly.pdbx_seq_one_letter_code
_entity_poly.pdbx_strand_id
1 'polypeptide(L)'
;MSIYQDKAKECKCCGKHVPLPTTLKEYNGTMLCPTTFSNVVEYKRIWKASGSRPPGSIRKHFSDYVQQLVEVTIDKNDDGTIQ
;
A
#
# COMPACT_ATOMS: atom_id res chain seq x y z
N MET A 1 1.60 27.36 -5.08
CA MET A 1 0.92 26.06 -4.88
C MET A 1 0.58 25.90 -3.41
N SER A 2 -0.52 25.20 -3.08
CA SER A 2 -0.86 24.87 -1.69
C SER A 2 0.09 23.78 -1.16
N ILE A 3 0.59 23.91 0.07
CA ILE A 3 1.49 22.95 0.74
C ILE A 3 0.97 21.51 0.65
N TYR A 4 -0.35 21.32 0.68
CA TYR A 4 -0.99 20.02 0.55
C TYR A 4 -0.81 19.38 -0.83
N GLN A 5 -0.84 20.19 -1.90
CA GLN A 5 -0.62 19.70 -3.26
C GLN A 5 0.83 19.27 -3.48
N ASP A 6 1.78 19.91 -2.80
CA ASP A 6 3.18 19.52 -2.87
C ASP A 6 3.44 18.22 -2.11
N LYS A 7 2.84 18.04 -0.91
CA LYS A 7 2.87 16.76 -0.19
C LYS A 7 2.20 15.62 -0.96
N ALA A 8 1.08 15.89 -1.63
CA ALA A 8 0.36 14.87 -2.39
C ALA A 8 1.20 14.21 -3.51
N LYS A 9 2.24 14.89 -4.01
CA LYS A 9 3.21 14.34 -4.98
C LYS A 9 4.11 13.25 -4.39
N GLU A 10 4.16 13.11 -3.07
CA GLU A 10 4.90 12.03 -2.41
C GLU A 10 4.24 10.66 -2.61
N CYS A 11 2.93 10.59 -2.94
CA CYS A 11 2.36 9.30 -3.34
C CYS A 11 2.83 8.91 -4.73
N LYS A 12 3.64 7.86 -4.79
CA LYS A 12 4.09 7.20 -6.04
C LYS A 12 2.93 6.64 -6.88
N CYS A 13 1.74 6.55 -6.29
CA CYS A 13 0.53 6.00 -6.88
C CYS A 13 -0.32 7.01 -7.67
N CYS A 14 -0.13 8.31 -7.42
CA CYS A 14 -0.93 9.38 -8.02
C CYS A 14 -0.05 10.18 -8.97
N GLY A 15 -0.50 10.33 -10.22
CA GLY A 15 0.29 10.94 -11.29
C GLY A 15 -0.60 11.69 -12.28
N LYS A 16 -0.17 11.82 -13.54
CA LYS A 16 -0.87 12.65 -14.56
C LYS A 16 -2.36 12.33 -14.74
N HIS A 17 -2.73 11.06 -14.63
CA HIS A 17 -4.10 10.58 -14.91
C HIS A 17 -4.92 10.26 -13.66
N VAL A 18 -4.32 10.36 -12.47
CA VAL A 18 -4.97 10.03 -11.20
C VAL A 18 -4.97 11.28 -10.34
N PRO A 19 -6.14 11.79 -9.92
CA PRO A 19 -6.22 12.99 -9.10
C PRO A 19 -5.31 12.89 -7.88
N LEU A 20 -4.60 14.00 -7.59
CA LEU A 20 -3.82 14.10 -6.37
C LEU A 20 -4.74 13.97 -5.15
N PRO A 21 -4.41 13.12 -4.18
CA PRO A 21 -5.27 12.91 -3.03
C PRO A 21 -5.20 14.13 -2.11
N THR A 22 -6.31 14.42 -1.43
CA THR A 22 -6.39 15.50 -0.43
C THR A 22 -5.74 15.12 0.89
N THR A 23 -5.55 13.82 1.14
CA THR A 23 -4.96 13.26 2.34
C THR A 23 -4.01 12.11 1.99
N LEU A 24 -2.99 11.91 2.80
CA LEU A 24 -2.06 10.78 2.68
C LEU A 24 -2.07 9.97 3.97
N LYS A 25 -1.79 8.67 3.85
CA LYS A 25 -1.67 7.74 4.97
C LYS A 25 -0.29 7.10 4.94
N GLU A 26 0.34 6.95 6.09
CA GLU A 26 1.64 6.29 6.20
C GLU A 26 1.48 4.78 6.37
N TYR A 27 2.27 4.01 5.62
CA TYR A 27 2.44 2.57 5.78
C TYR A 27 3.92 2.24 5.78
N ASN A 28 4.48 1.79 6.93
CA ASN A 28 5.89 1.45 7.08
C ASN A 28 6.83 2.54 6.52
N GLY A 29 6.59 3.80 6.88
CA GLY A 29 7.36 4.96 6.40
C GLY A 29 7.12 5.36 4.94
N THR A 30 6.19 4.70 4.23
CA THR A 30 5.79 5.07 2.86
C THR A 30 4.46 5.82 2.88
N MET A 31 4.42 7.02 2.30
CA MET A 31 3.18 7.79 2.15
C MET A 31 2.37 7.27 0.96
N LEU A 32 1.13 6.89 1.24
CA LEU A 32 0.18 6.31 0.29
C LEU A 32 -1.08 7.15 0.20
N CYS A 33 -1.73 7.15 -0.97
CA CYS A 33 -3.07 7.69 -1.09
C CYS A 33 -4.07 6.78 -0.36
N PRO A 34 -5.26 7.28 0.01
CA PRO A 34 -6.23 6.52 0.80
C PRO A 34 -6.65 5.21 0.13
N THR A 35 -6.76 5.20 -1.20
CA THR A 35 -7.11 4.00 -1.98
C THR A 35 -6.00 2.95 -1.92
N THR A 36 -4.75 3.36 -2.16
CA THR A 36 -3.61 2.44 -2.11
C THR A 36 -3.41 1.88 -0.71
N PHE A 37 -3.55 2.72 0.33
CA PHE A 37 -3.50 2.26 1.71
C PHE A 37 -4.56 1.20 2.00
N SER A 38 -5.80 1.42 1.56
CA SER A 38 -6.90 0.46 1.76
C SER A 38 -6.62 -0.87 1.05
N ASN A 39 -6.07 -0.83 -0.17
CA ASN A 39 -5.67 -2.02 -0.91
C ASN A 39 -4.54 -2.78 -0.24
N VAL A 40 -3.55 -2.09 0.34
CA VAL A 40 -2.46 -2.70 1.13
C VAL A 40 -3.01 -3.42 2.35
N VAL A 41 -3.91 -2.78 3.11
CA VAL A 41 -4.53 -3.38 4.31
C VAL A 41 -5.33 -4.62 3.94
N GLU A 42 -6.14 -4.56 2.88
CA GLU A 42 -6.95 -5.71 2.44
C GLU A 42 -6.07 -6.85 1.94
N TYR A 43 -5.04 -6.56 1.15
CA TYR A 43 -4.11 -7.58 0.67
C TYR A 43 -3.34 -8.24 1.82
N LYS A 44 -2.89 -7.47 2.82
CA LYS A 44 -2.27 -7.98 4.06
C LYS A 44 -3.24 -8.86 4.85
N ARG A 45 -4.52 -8.49 4.94
CA ARG A 45 -5.57 -9.29 5.58
C ARG A 45 -5.80 -10.63 4.88
N ILE A 46 -5.91 -10.63 3.55
CA ILE A 46 -6.08 -11.87 2.76
C ILE A 46 -4.87 -12.79 2.92
N TRP A 47 -3.66 -12.23 2.89
CA TRP A 47 -2.43 -12.97 3.11
C TRP A 47 -2.43 -13.65 4.49
N LYS A 48 -2.74 -12.91 5.56
CA LYS A 48 -2.83 -13.45 6.92
C LYS A 48 -3.89 -14.54 7.05
N ALA A 49 -5.06 -14.34 6.44
CA ALA A 49 -6.13 -15.35 6.46
C ALA A 49 -5.76 -16.63 5.70
N SER A 50 -4.95 -16.51 4.64
CA SER A 50 -4.49 -17.64 3.83
C SER A 50 -3.23 -18.31 4.37
N GLY A 51 -2.55 -17.70 5.36
CA GLY A 51 -1.26 -18.13 5.89
C GLY A 51 -0.11 -18.09 4.86
N SER A 52 -0.33 -17.54 3.68
CA SER A 52 0.57 -17.62 2.53
C SER A 52 0.23 -16.58 1.48
N ARG A 53 1.12 -16.44 0.49
CA ARG A 53 0.93 -15.53 -0.64
C ARG A 53 -0.40 -15.82 -1.37
N PRO A 54 -1.29 -14.83 -1.55
CA PRO A 54 -2.55 -15.04 -2.23
C PRO A 54 -2.39 -15.62 -3.65
N PRO A 55 -3.33 -16.48 -4.09
CA PRO A 55 -3.30 -17.06 -5.43
C PRO A 55 -3.38 -15.97 -6.51
N GLY A 56 -2.86 -16.28 -7.70
CA GLY A 56 -2.79 -15.32 -8.83
C GLY A 56 -4.16 -14.75 -9.23
N SER A 57 -5.23 -15.52 -9.06
CA SER A 57 -6.61 -15.09 -9.29
C SER A 57 -7.05 -13.94 -8.38
N ILE A 58 -6.50 -13.84 -7.16
CA ILE A 58 -6.73 -12.74 -6.23
C ILE A 58 -5.74 -11.61 -6.49
N ARG A 59 -4.45 -11.94 -6.66
CA ARG A 59 -3.37 -10.95 -6.87
C ARG A 59 -3.63 -10.01 -8.02
N LYS A 60 -4.20 -10.48 -9.14
CA LYS A 60 -4.52 -9.66 -10.32
C LYS A 60 -5.49 -8.50 -10.05
N HIS A 61 -6.21 -8.51 -8.92
CA HIS A 61 -7.10 -7.42 -8.52
C HIS A 61 -6.38 -6.30 -7.75
N PHE A 62 -5.12 -6.51 -7.39
CA PHE A 62 -4.26 -5.55 -6.71
C PHE A 62 -3.13 -5.13 -7.65
N SER A 63 -2.77 -3.84 -7.63
CA SER A 63 -1.65 -3.36 -8.43
C SER A 63 -0.33 -4.02 -8.00
N ASP A 64 0.60 -4.16 -8.94
CA ASP A 64 1.94 -4.70 -8.64
C ASP A 64 2.64 -3.91 -7.53
N TYR A 65 2.41 -2.61 -7.47
CA TYR A 65 2.90 -1.75 -6.38
C TYR A 65 2.39 -2.18 -5.00
N VAL A 66 1.09 -2.49 -4.88
CA VAL A 66 0.50 -2.98 -3.62
C VAL A 66 1.04 -4.37 -3.27
N GLN A 67 1.13 -5.27 -4.26
CA GLN A 67 1.68 -6.61 -4.05
C GLN A 67 3.11 -6.54 -3.52
N GLN A 68 3.99 -5.76 -4.16
CA GLN A 68 5.37 -5.55 -3.75
C GLN A 68 5.49 -4.93 -2.35
N LEU A 69 4.69 -3.90 -2.04
CA LEU A 69 4.71 -3.26 -0.72
C LEU A 69 4.43 -4.24 0.40
N VAL A 70 3.41 -5.10 0.24
CA VAL A 70 3.06 -6.09 1.25
C VAL A 70 4.09 -7.21 1.29
N GLU A 71 4.52 -7.74 0.13
CA GLU A 71 5.50 -8.82 0.07
C GLU A 71 6.83 -8.46 0.77
N VAL A 72 7.29 -7.22 0.67
CA VAL A 72 8.53 -6.75 1.33
C VAL A 72 8.34 -6.48 2.84
N THR A 73 7.08 -6.38 3.31
CA THR A 73 6.76 -5.96 4.68
C THR A 73 6.01 -6.98 5.52
N ILE A 74 5.49 -8.06 4.92
CA ILE A 74 4.60 -9.01 5.60
C ILE A 74 5.31 -9.80 6.70
N ASP A 75 6.61 -10.09 6.52
CA ASP A 75 7.45 -10.83 7.48
C ASP A 75 8.08 -9.92 8.55
N LYS A 76 7.92 -8.60 8.41
CA LYS A 76 8.33 -7.65 9.43
C LYS A 76 7.17 -7.53 10.41
N ASN A 77 7.31 -8.08 11.62
CA ASN A 77 6.31 -7.86 12.66
C ASN A 77 6.08 -6.35 12.84
N ASP A 78 4.86 -5.94 13.18
CA ASP A 78 4.53 -4.55 13.54
C ASP A 78 5.38 -4.04 14.75
N ASP A 79 6.11 -4.95 15.42
CA ASP A 79 7.02 -4.72 16.55
C ASP A 79 8.52 -4.97 16.21
N GLY A 80 8.87 -5.28 14.95
CA GLY A 80 10.26 -5.44 14.50
C GLY A 80 10.92 -6.80 14.77
N THR A 81 10.20 -7.78 15.28
CA THR A 81 10.68 -9.17 15.42
C THR A 81 10.41 -10.00 14.17
N ILE A 82 11.12 -11.12 14.01
CA ILE A 82 10.94 -12.10 12.93
C ILE A 82 10.17 -13.29 13.52
N GLN A 83 9.20 -13.84 12.79
CA GLN A 83 8.52 -15.09 13.16
C GLN A 83 9.47 -16.29 13.15
#